data_AF-A0A6G2PS57-F1
#
_entry.id   AF-A0A6G2PS57-F1
#
_cell.length_a   1.000
_cell.length_b   1.000
_cell.length_c   1.000
_cell.angle_alpha   90.00
_cell.angle_beta   90.00
_cell.angle_gamma   90.00
#
_symmetry.space_group_name_H-M   'P 1'
#
loop_
_entity.id
_entity.type
_entity.pdbx_description
1 polymer ?
#
loop_
_entity_poly.entity_id
_entity_poly.type
_entity_poly.pdbx_seq_one_letter_code
_entity_poly.pdbx_strand_id
1 'polypeptide(L)'
;MAYSKGRAGKEWWKVQAQVYAEETDCWLCGKWVDQSLDGRRHPMGRTVDHVLELWQGGDPLDRQNCRLAHRRCNTAKSNRARGRRRARPGFTADLASL
;
A
#
# COMPACT_ATOMS: atom_id res chain seq x y z
N MET A 1 -6.20 -0.73 -20.90
CA MET A 1 -5.70 -1.00 -19.53
C MET A 1 -6.87 -1.35 -18.61
N ALA A 2 -6.83 -2.48 -17.90
CA ALA A 2 -7.81 -2.76 -16.85
C ALA A 2 -7.65 -1.73 -15.72
N TYR A 3 -8.71 -0.96 -15.44
CA TYR A 3 -8.71 0.13 -14.44
C TYR A 3 -8.28 -0.33 -13.04
N SER A 4 -8.54 -1.58 -12.69
CA SER A 4 -8.21 -2.16 -11.37
C SER A 4 -6.76 -2.63 -11.23
N LYS A 5 -6.00 -2.79 -12.32
CA LYS A 5 -4.68 -3.49 -12.34
C LYS A 5 -4.69 -4.78 -11.50
N GLY A 6 -5.73 -5.62 -11.66
CA GLY A 6 -5.89 -6.88 -10.94
C GLY A 6 -6.49 -6.80 -9.54
N ARG A 7 -6.77 -5.59 -9.02
CA ARG A 7 -7.41 -5.39 -7.70
C ARG A 7 -8.95 -5.38 -7.78
N ALA A 8 -9.53 -6.29 -8.54
CA ALA A 8 -10.98 -6.41 -8.68
C ALA A 8 -11.40 -7.85 -9.00
N GLY A 9 -12.67 -8.16 -8.70
CA GLY A 9 -13.27 -9.45 -9.01
C GLY A 9 -13.02 -10.53 -7.96
N LYS A 10 -13.52 -11.73 -8.25
CA LYS A 10 -13.54 -12.89 -7.35
C LYS A 10 -12.16 -13.28 -6.83
N GLU A 11 -11.16 -13.33 -7.71
CA GLU A 11 -9.81 -13.78 -7.33
C GLU A 11 -9.14 -12.78 -6.37
N TRP A 12 -9.34 -11.48 -6.58
CA TRP A 12 -8.89 -10.47 -5.63
C TRP A 12 -9.56 -10.63 -4.25
N TRP A 13 -10.88 -10.87 -4.21
CA TRP A 13 -11.60 -11.08 -2.95
C TRP A 13 -11.11 -12.32 -2.19
N LYS A 14 -10.78 -13.41 -2.89
CA LYS A 14 -10.18 -14.60 -2.28
C LYS A 14 -8.86 -14.26 -1.58
N VAL A 15 -7.96 -13.57 -2.28
CA VAL A 15 -6.66 -13.16 -1.71
C VAL A 15 -6.87 -12.22 -0.51
N GLN A 16 -7.80 -11.26 -0.61
CA GLN A 16 -8.13 -10.39 0.52
C GLN A 16 -8.64 -11.17 1.72
N ALA A 17 -9.58 -12.10 1.51
CA ALA A 17 -10.12 -12.94 2.57
C ALA A 17 -9.03 -13.80 3.22
N GLN A 18 -8.13 -14.36 2.40
CA GLN A 18 -7.00 -15.16 2.87
C GLN A 18 -6.05 -14.32 3.75
N VAL A 19 -5.62 -13.14 3.29
CA VAL A 19 -4.76 -12.24 4.07
C VAL A 19 -5.41 -11.87 5.41
N TYR A 20 -6.71 -11.55 5.39
CA TYR A 20 -7.46 -11.16 6.59
C TYR A 20 -7.68 -12.31 7.57
N ALA A 21 -7.70 -13.55 7.09
CA ALA A 21 -7.81 -14.74 7.94
C ALA A 21 -6.46 -15.16 8.54
N GLU A 22 -5.37 -15.00 7.78
CA GLU A 22 -4.04 -15.52 8.16
C GLU A 22 -3.20 -14.52 8.97
N GLU A 23 -3.42 -13.21 8.81
CA GLU A 23 -2.62 -12.17 9.46
C GLU A 23 -3.45 -11.37 10.47
N THR A 24 -2.82 -11.03 11.60
CA THR A 24 -3.42 -10.21 12.68
C THR A 24 -2.75 -8.84 12.80
N ASP A 25 -1.46 -8.78 12.51
CA ASP A 25 -0.61 -7.62 12.74
C ASP A 25 -0.21 -6.94 11.43
N CYS A 26 -0.10 -5.62 11.49
CA CYS A 26 0.31 -4.80 10.36
C CYS A 26 1.77 -5.09 10.03
N TRP A 27 2.04 -5.65 8.84
CA TRP A 27 3.40 -6.01 8.43
C TRP A 27 4.37 -4.82 8.34
N LEU A 28 3.84 -3.60 8.25
CA LEU A 28 4.62 -2.37 8.15
C LEU A 28 5.01 -1.77 9.50
N CYS A 29 4.23 -1.99 10.55
CA CYS A 29 4.47 -1.36 11.86
C CYS A 29 4.47 -2.33 13.04
N GLY A 30 4.17 -3.62 12.80
CA GLY A 30 4.17 -4.68 13.80
C GLY A 30 3.03 -4.62 14.81
N LYS A 31 2.04 -3.73 14.64
CA LYS A 31 0.92 -3.57 15.58
C LYS A 31 -0.33 -4.25 15.06
N TRP A 32 -1.14 -4.76 15.99
CA TRP A 32 -2.44 -5.36 15.71
C TRP A 32 -3.35 -4.47 14.85
N VAL A 33 -4.09 -5.09 13.94
CA VAL A 33 -5.07 -4.43 13.07
C VAL A 33 -6.48 -4.79 13.52
N ASP A 34 -7.23 -3.77 13.94
CA ASP A 34 -8.66 -3.93 14.15
C ASP A 34 -9.37 -4.09 12.80
N GLN A 35 -9.75 -5.33 12.51
CA GLN A 35 -10.38 -5.72 11.25
C GLN A 35 -11.85 -5.33 11.16
N SER A 36 -12.47 -4.87 12.26
CA SER A 36 -13.84 -4.33 12.28
C SER A 36 -13.91 -2.90 11.71
N LEU A 37 -12.78 -2.18 11.74
CA LEU A 37 -12.70 -0.81 11.25
C LEU A 37 -12.74 -0.74 9.73
N ASP A 38 -13.48 0.24 9.20
CA ASP A 38 -13.59 0.46 7.76
C ASP A 38 -12.23 0.85 7.15
N GLY A 39 -11.71 -0.01 6.25
CA GLY A 39 -10.44 0.18 5.58
C GLY A 39 -10.37 1.36 4.60
N ARG A 40 -11.51 1.97 4.23
CA ARG A 40 -11.59 3.11 3.29
C ARG A 40 -11.74 4.45 3.98
N ARG A 41 -12.11 4.48 5.25
CA ARG A 41 -12.44 5.70 6.01
C ARG A 41 -11.56 5.83 7.24
N HIS A 42 -11.23 4.72 7.91
CA HIS A 42 -10.47 4.76 9.15
C HIS A 42 -8.96 4.64 8.93
N PRO A 43 -8.11 5.49 9.53
CA PRO A 43 -6.65 5.40 9.40
C PRO A 43 -6.06 4.08 9.88
N MET A 44 -6.67 3.48 10.91
CA MET A 44 -6.29 2.17 11.46
C MET A 44 -7.10 1.00 10.86
N GLY A 45 -7.97 1.26 9.88
CA GLY A 45 -8.73 0.20 9.22
C GLY A 45 -7.84 -0.73 8.41
N ARG A 46 -8.27 -1.99 8.24
CA ARG A 46 -7.54 -3.01 7.49
C ARG A 46 -7.46 -2.69 5.99
N THR A 47 -6.29 -2.89 5.41
CA THR A 47 -6.09 -2.91 3.96
C THR A 47 -5.13 -4.04 3.59
N VAL A 48 -5.20 -4.51 2.35
CA VAL A 48 -4.18 -5.37 1.75
C VAL A 48 -3.16 -4.46 1.06
N ASP A 49 -1.91 -4.55 1.49
CA ASP A 49 -0.77 -3.86 0.90
C ASP A 49 0.02 -4.82 0.00
N HIS A 50 0.47 -4.31 -1.14
CA HIS A 50 1.34 -5.03 -2.05
C HIS A 50 2.81 -4.79 -1.66
N VAL A 51 3.53 -5.82 -1.19
CA VAL A 51 4.94 -5.74 -0.77
C VAL A 51 5.78 -5.07 -1.86
N LEU A 52 5.73 -5.63 -3.06
CA LEU A 52 6.15 -5.01 -4.30
C LEU A 52 4.95 -4.30 -4.94
N GLU A 53 5.07 -2.99 -5.11
CA GLU A 53 4.02 -2.18 -5.71
C GLU A 53 3.67 -2.64 -7.13
N LEU A 54 2.40 -2.56 -7.51
CA LEU A 54 1.93 -3.04 -8.82
C LEU A 54 2.54 -2.31 -10.02
N TRP A 55 2.93 -1.05 -9.86
CA TRP A 55 3.64 -0.29 -10.89
C TRP A 55 5.14 -0.65 -10.96
N GLN A 56 5.64 -1.43 -10.02
CA GLN A 56 6.99 -2.03 -10.02
C GLN A 56 6.99 -3.46 -10.56
N GLY A 57 5.84 -3.97 -11.05
CA GLY A 57 5.71 -5.34 -11.54
C GLY A 57 5.28 -6.35 -10.47
N GLY A 58 4.83 -5.90 -9.30
CA GLY A 58 4.24 -6.79 -8.30
C GLY A 58 2.99 -7.48 -8.83
N ASP A 59 2.86 -8.78 -8.57
CA ASP A 59 1.67 -9.55 -8.92
C ASP A 59 0.51 -9.15 -7.97
N PRO A 60 -0.66 -8.74 -8.49
CA PRO A 60 -1.79 -8.33 -7.67
C PRO A 60 -2.46 -9.45 -6.88
N LEU A 61 -2.29 -10.71 -7.28
CA LEU A 61 -2.96 -11.87 -6.71
C LEU A 61 -2.00 -12.82 -5.99
N ASP A 62 -0.68 -12.63 -6.13
CA ASP A 62 0.30 -13.39 -5.35
C ASP A 62 0.12 -13.11 -3.85
N ARG A 63 -0.13 -14.19 -3.10
CA ARG A 63 -0.30 -14.17 -1.65
C ARG A 63 0.96 -13.68 -0.94
N GLN A 64 2.16 -13.99 -1.44
CA GLN A 64 3.41 -13.50 -0.85
C GLN A 64 3.59 -12.01 -1.05
N ASN A 65 3.06 -11.49 -2.17
CA ASN A 65 3.05 -10.06 -2.44
C ASN A 65 1.93 -9.32 -1.69
N CYS A 66 0.93 -9.99 -1.13
CA CYS A 66 -0.21 -9.36 -0.47
C CYS A 66 -0.11 -9.52 1.06
N ARG A 67 -0.07 -8.43 1.82
CA ARG A 67 0.10 -8.47 3.30
C ARG A 67 -0.88 -7.55 4.02
N LEU A 68 -1.20 -7.85 5.28
CA LEU A 68 -2.13 -7.06 6.08
C LEU A 68 -1.47 -5.77 6.58
N ALA A 69 -2.10 -4.63 6.33
CA ALA A 69 -1.64 -3.34 6.82
C ALA A 69 -2.77 -2.45 7.34
N HIS A 70 -2.44 -1.48 8.19
CA HIS A 70 -3.33 -0.35 8.44
C HIS A 70 -3.37 0.54 7.19
N ARG A 71 -4.53 1.12 6.90
CA ARG A 71 -4.73 2.10 5.82
C ARG A 71 -3.68 3.21 5.82
N ARG A 72 -3.41 3.81 6.99
CA ARG A 72 -2.42 4.89 7.12
C ARG A 72 -1.00 4.43 6.80
N CYS A 73 -0.64 3.21 7.19
CA CYS A 73 0.69 2.65 6.98
C CYS A 73 0.92 2.35 5.50
N ASN A 74 -0.04 1.69 4.86
CA ASN A 74 -0.04 1.41 3.42
C ASN A 74 0.04 2.72 2.60
N THR A 75 -0.80 3.70 2.93
CA THR A 75 -0.77 5.04 2.28
C THR A 75 0.59 5.72 2.43
N ALA A 76 1.18 5.68 3.64
CA ALA A 76 2.50 6.26 3.88
C ALA A 76 3.62 5.52 3.12
N LYS A 77 3.56 4.20 2.99
CA LYS A 77 4.49 3.41 2.16
C LYS A 77 4.38 3.83 0.68
N SER A 78 3.16 3.81 0.13
CA SER A 78 2.89 4.23 -1.24
C SER A 78 3.39 5.65 -1.52
N ASN A 79 3.12 6.60 -0.61
CA ASN A 79 3.56 7.99 -0.75
C ASN A 79 5.09 8.12 -0.74
N ARG A 80 5.78 7.40 0.14
CA ARG A 80 7.25 7.38 0.16
C ARG A 80 7.84 6.77 -1.12
N ALA A 81 7.25 5.69 -1.62
CA ALA A 81 7.68 5.06 -2.87
C ALA A 81 7.52 6.01 -4.08
N ARG A 82 6.40 6.75 -4.15
CA ARG A 82 6.16 7.75 -5.20
C ARG A 82 7.02 9.00 -5.03
N GLY A 83 7.25 9.46 -3.80
CA GLY A 83 8.13 10.59 -3.49
C GLY A 83 9.56 10.35 -3.96
N ARG A 84 10.09 9.14 -3.76
CA ARG A 84 11.41 8.74 -4.29
C ARG A 84 11.48 8.77 -5.82
N ARG A 85 10.38 8.42 -6.52
CA ARG A 85 10.30 8.52 -7.99
C ARG A 85 10.24 9.96 -8.49
N ARG A 86 9.62 10.85 -7.73
CA ARG A 86 9.43 12.25 -8.07
C ARG A 86 10.45 13.08 -7.31
N ALA A 87 11.73 12.90 -7.61
CA ALA A 87 12.76 13.82 -7.16
C ALA A 87 12.32 15.23 -7.61
N ARG A 88 11.93 16.06 -6.65
CA ARG A 88 11.54 17.45 -6.96
C ARG A 88 12.84 18.13 -7.41
N PRO A 89 12.87 18.83 -8.55
CA PRO A 89 13.99 19.72 -8.82
C PRO A 89 14.08 20.67 -7.62
N GLY A 90 15.23 20.68 -6.96
CA GLY A 90 15.48 21.59 -5.84
C GLY A 90 15.42 23.00 -6.37
N PHE A 91 14.57 23.84 -5.77
CA PHE A 91 14.69 25.30 -5.94
C PHE A 91 15.78 25.78 -4.99
N THR A 92 17.01 25.30 -5.15
CA THR A 92 18.17 26.02 -4.62
C THR A 92 18.55 27.01 -5.70
N ALA A 93 17.90 28.17 -5.69
CA ALA A 93 18.41 29.31 -6.43
C ALA A 93 19.81 29.59 -5.90
N ASP A 94 20.77 29.60 -6.81
CA ASP A 94 22.17 29.85 -6.50
C ASP A 94 22.28 31.24 -5.86
N LEU A 95 22.57 31.29 -4.56
CA LEU A 95 22.65 32.54 -3.80
C LEU A 95 23.78 33.45 -4.32
N ALA A 96 24.65 32.93 -5.19
CA ALA A 96 25.74 33.63 -5.85
C ALA A 96 25.33 34.40 -7.13
N SER A 97 24.05 34.38 -7.52
CA SER A 97 23.54 35.09 -8.71
C SER A 97 22.82 36.41 -8.42
N LEU A 98 22.97 36.98 -7.22
CA LEU A 98 22.50 38.32 -6.82
C LEU A 98 23.70 39.24 -6.58
#